data_AF-A0A2H3BFB8-F1
#
_entry.id   AF-A0A2H3BFB8-F1
#
_cell.length_a   1.000
_cell.length_b   1.000
_cell.length_c   1.000
_cell.angle_alpha   90.00
_cell.angle_beta   90.00
_cell.angle_gamma   90.00
#
_symmetry.space_group_name_H-M   'P 1'
#
loop_
_entity.id
_entity.type
_entity.pdbx_description
1 polymer ?
#
loop_
_entity_poly.entity_id
_entity_poly.type
_entity_poly.pdbx_seq_one_letter_code
_entity_poly.pdbx_strand_id
1 'polypeptide(L)'
;MPKLTCECGPPLFLLTCASLFISSIVFIFSMLHLGYDSFFTIPAVYAVTLIYHVTILILEYRNSARLDPASSTTLGGIVCGAVVGAMWLGAFTVVLLVTVLLGAKTIEEDNQVQELWILIVQCFIAPVEALVLLALVLRSAQERRQGASESWRKVEAY
;
A
#
# COMPACT_ATOMS: atom_id res chain seq x y z
N MET A 1 21.34 7.64 33.30
CA MET A 1 20.05 7.39 32.63
C MET A 1 20.29 7.39 31.13
N PRO A 2 20.25 6.23 30.45
CA PRO A 2 20.41 6.19 29.00
C PRO A 2 19.20 6.83 28.34
N LYS A 3 19.44 7.89 27.56
CA LYS A 3 18.45 8.41 26.62
C LYS A 3 18.35 7.37 25.50
N LEU A 4 17.35 6.49 25.57
CA LEU A 4 16.89 5.75 24.40
C LEU A 4 16.34 6.77 23.42
N THR A 5 17.20 7.31 22.57
CA THR A 5 16.77 7.97 21.35
C THR A 5 16.18 6.87 20.50
N CYS A 6 14.87 6.67 20.65
CA CYS A 6 14.08 5.87 19.73
C CYS A 6 14.31 6.49 18.35
N GLU A 7 15.11 5.84 17.52
CA GLU A 7 15.19 6.15 16.09
C GLU A 7 13.80 5.89 15.53
N CYS A 8 12.97 6.92 15.59
CA CYS A 8 11.62 6.91 15.10
C CYS A 8 11.74 6.74 13.59
N GLY A 9 11.65 5.50 13.13
CA GLY A 9 11.37 5.22 11.73
C GLY A 9 10.20 6.09 11.29
N PRO A 10 10.09 6.41 9.98
CA PRO A 10 9.01 7.26 9.49
C PRO A 10 7.68 6.76 10.09
N PRO A 11 6.90 7.66 10.72
CA PRO A 11 5.73 7.25 11.48
C PRO A 11 4.79 6.50 10.53
N LEU A 12 4.12 5.43 11.00
CA LEU A 12 3.17 4.64 10.19
C LEU A 12 2.17 5.55 9.47
N PHE A 13 1.76 6.63 10.13
CA PHE A 13 0.94 7.69 9.54
C PHE A 13 1.51 8.26 8.24
N LEU A 14 2.81 8.57 8.19
CA LEU A 14 3.47 9.11 6.99
C LEU A 14 3.51 8.09 5.86
N LEU A 15 3.72 6.80 6.15
CA LEU A 15 3.63 5.75 5.13
C LEU A 15 2.19 5.57 4.62
N THR A 16 1.19 5.62 5.50
CA THR A 16 -0.23 5.58 5.12
C THR A 16 -0.61 6.76 4.23
N CYS A 17 -0.18 7.98 4.57
CA CYS A 17 -0.38 9.16 3.74
C CYS A 17 0.31 9.03 2.38
N ALA A 18 1.55 8.52 2.35
CA ALA A 18 2.28 8.29 1.11
C ALA A 18 1.57 7.27 0.21
N SER A 19 1.12 6.14 0.77
CA SER A 19 0.34 5.12 0.05
C SER A 19 -0.98 5.67 -0.49
N LEU A 20 -1.74 6.42 0.32
CA LEU A 20 -2.97 7.08 -0.15
C LEU A 20 -2.71 8.07 -1.28
N PHE A 21 -1.64 8.86 -1.18
CA PHE A 21 -1.28 9.83 -2.21
C PHE A 21 -0.87 9.14 -3.53
N ILE A 22 0.02 8.15 -3.45
CA ILE A 22 0.50 7.41 -4.63
C ILE A 22 -0.66 6.65 -5.27
N SER A 23 -1.44 5.89 -4.50
CA SER A 23 -2.61 5.17 -5.02
C SER A 23 -3.67 6.10 -5.64
N SER A 24 -3.87 7.31 -5.09
CA SER A 24 -4.74 8.33 -5.69
C SER A 24 -4.22 8.83 -7.03
N ILE A 25 -2.91 9.05 -7.15
CA ILE A 25 -2.28 9.43 -8.43
C ILE A 25 -2.52 8.34 -9.48
N VAL A 26 -2.27 7.07 -9.14
CA VAL A 26 -2.50 5.94 -10.07
C VAL A 26 -3.97 5.86 -10.49
N PHE A 27 -4.89 6.06 -9.54
CA PHE A 27 -6.32 6.08 -9.81
C PHE A 27 -6.70 7.21 -10.78
N ILE A 28 -6.19 8.43 -10.58
CA ILE A 28 -6.43 9.57 -11.48
C ILE A 28 -5.97 9.23 -12.89
N PHE A 29 -4.74 8.72 -13.04
CA PHE A 29 -4.22 8.31 -14.35
C PHE A 29 -5.05 7.20 -14.99
N SER A 30 -5.54 6.23 -14.21
CA SER A 30 -6.41 5.18 -14.73
C SER A 30 -7.79 5.70 -15.16
N MET A 31 -8.31 6.72 -14.48
CA MET A 31 -9.62 7.30 -14.82
C MET A 31 -9.58 8.25 -16.01
N LEU A 32 -8.42 8.73 -16.44
CA LEU A 32 -8.28 9.48 -17.69
C LEU A 32 -8.76 8.68 -18.91
N HIS A 33 -8.68 7.34 -18.85
CA HIS A 33 -9.18 6.41 -19.87
C HIS A 33 -10.40 5.60 -19.36
N LEU A 34 -11.13 6.13 -18.37
CA LEU A 34 -12.28 5.45 -17.73
C LEU A 34 -11.97 4.04 -17.20
N GLY A 35 -10.70 3.69 -17.00
CA GLY A 35 -10.26 2.36 -16.58
C GLY A 35 -10.43 1.24 -17.62
N TYR A 36 -10.77 1.55 -18.87
CA TYR A 36 -10.96 0.52 -19.91
C TYR A 36 -9.67 -0.25 -20.18
N ASP A 37 -8.55 0.47 -20.34
CA ASP A 37 -7.26 -0.14 -20.67
C ASP A 37 -6.68 -1.00 -19.53
N SER A 38 -7.11 -0.74 -18.30
CA SER A 38 -6.71 -1.53 -17.12
C SER A 38 -7.74 -2.59 -16.73
N PHE A 39 -8.76 -2.84 -17.55
CA PHE A 39 -9.89 -3.74 -17.26
C PHE A 39 -10.55 -3.45 -15.90
N PHE A 40 -10.62 -2.18 -15.49
CA PHE A 40 -11.08 -1.75 -14.17
C PHE A 40 -10.29 -2.33 -12.97
N THR A 41 -9.14 -2.97 -13.22
CA THR A 41 -8.31 -3.58 -12.17
C THR A 41 -7.78 -2.52 -11.22
N ILE A 42 -7.24 -1.41 -11.75
CA ILE A 42 -6.68 -0.32 -10.94
C ILE A 42 -7.75 0.37 -10.07
N PRO A 43 -8.91 0.78 -10.60
CA PRO A 43 -10.01 1.31 -9.79
C PRO A 43 -10.45 0.38 -8.65
N ALA A 44 -10.57 -0.93 -8.92
CA ALA A 44 -10.97 -1.91 -7.92
C ALA A 44 -9.92 -2.03 -6.80
N VAL A 45 -8.64 -2.16 -7.16
CA VAL A 45 -7.55 -2.24 -6.18
C VAL A 45 -7.41 -0.96 -5.37
N TYR A 46 -7.61 0.21 -5.99
CA TYR A 46 -7.66 1.49 -5.29
C TYR A 46 -8.79 1.55 -4.25
N ALA A 47 -10.01 1.14 -4.61
CA ALA A 47 -11.14 1.13 -3.68
C ALA A 47 -10.87 0.22 -2.47
N VAL A 48 -10.29 -0.96 -2.69
CA VAL A 48 -9.88 -1.88 -1.61
C VAL A 48 -8.78 -1.26 -0.74
N THR A 49 -7.80 -0.59 -1.36
CA THR A 49 -6.71 0.11 -0.64
C THR A 49 -7.26 1.22 0.25
N LEU A 50 -8.23 2.00 -0.24
CA LEU A 50 -8.89 3.05 0.52
C LEU A 50 -9.65 2.46 1.72
N ILE A 51 -10.42 1.39 1.52
CA ILE A 51 -11.12 0.69 2.61
C ILE A 51 -10.14 0.18 3.66
N TYR A 52 -9.02 -0.40 3.23
CA TYR A 52 -7.96 -0.86 4.12
C TYR A 52 -7.41 0.28 4.99
N HIS A 53 -6.99 1.39 4.38
CA HIS A 53 -6.43 2.52 5.12
C HIS A 53 -7.44 3.18 6.04
N VAL A 54 -8.69 3.37 5.60
CA VAL A 54 -9.77 3.89 6.45
C VAL A 54 -9.99 2.98 7.67
N THR A 55 -9.99 1.66 7.46
CA THR A 55 -10.16 0.69 8.55
C THR A 55 -9.01 0.78 9.56
N ILE A 56 -7.76 0.85 9.09
CA ILE A 56 -6.59 1.00 9.96
C ILE A 56 -6.65 2.32 10.74
N LEU A 57 -6.99 3.43 10.10
CA LEU A 57 -7.12 4.74 10.76
C LEU A 57 -8.23 4.74 11.83
N ILE A 58 -9.37 4.11 11.56
CA ILE A 58 -10.47 3.98 12.54
C ILE A 58 -10.02 3.12 13.74
N LEU A 59 -9.36 2.00 13.47
CA LEU A 59 -8.84 1.13 14.53
C LEU A 59 -7.82 1.89 15.40
N GLU A 60 -6.91 2.63 14.78
CA GLU A 60 -5.89 3.43 15.46
C GLU A 60 -6.51 4.53 16.34
N TYR A 61 -7.48 5.26 15.80
CA TYR A 61 -8.21 6.29 16.54
C TYR A 61 -8.93 5.70 17.74
N ARG A 62 -9.63 4.58 17.56
CA ARG A 62 -10.36 3.90 18.64
C ARG A 62 -9.43 3.37 19.72
N ASN A 63 -8.24 2.91 19.34
CA ASN A 63 -7.24 2.39 20.27
C ASN A 63 -6.56 3.51 21.06
N SER A 64 -6.28 4.64 20.42
CA SER A 64 -5.72 5.83 21.09
C SER A 64 -6.63 6.34 22.22
N ALA A 65 -7.94 6.21 22.07
CA ALA A 65 -8.92 6.57 23.11
C ALA A 65 -8.96 5.58 24.29
N ARG A 66 -8.49 4.33 24.11
CA ARG A 66 -8.59 3.27 25.13
C ARG A 66 -7.34 3.11 25.99
N LEU A 67 -6.30 3.93 25.78
CA LEU A 67 -5.00 3.83 26.49
C LEU A 67 -4.39 2.42 26.45
N ASP A 68 -4.77 1.61 25.47
CA ASP A 68 -4.40 0.21 25.38
C ASP A 68 -3.20 0.08 24.43
N PRO A 69 -1.97 -0.14 24.95
CA PRO A 69 -0.73 0.00 24.16
C PRO A 69 -0.50 -1.11 23.13
N ALA A 70 -1.42 -2.08 22.99
CA ALA A 70 -1.17 -3.32 22.25
C ALA A 70 -1.96 -3.50 20.92
N SER A 71 -2.75 -2.50 20.49
CA SER A 71 -3.85 -2.78 19.54
C SER A 71 -3.67 -2.27 18.10
N SER A 72 -2.69 -1.41 17.81
CA SER A 72 -2.48 -0.89 16.43
C SER A 72 -2.00 -1.97 15.45
N THR A 73 -1.29 -2.99 15.96
CA THR A 73 -0.60 -4.02 15.16
C THR A 73 -1.28 -5.39 15.25
N THR A 74 -2.59 -5.44 15.02
CA THR A 74 -3.29 -6.73 14.96
C THR A 74 -2.78 -7.58 13.79
N LEU A 75 -2.66 -8.90 14.00
CA LEU A 75 -2.30 -9.86 12.94
C LEU A 75 -3.17 -9.65 11.68
N GLY A 76 -4.46 -9.32 11.88
CA GLY A 76 -5.41 -9.05 10.81
C GLY A 76 -5.00 -7.88 9.92
N GLY A 77 -4.52 -6.77 10.50
CA GLY A 77 -4.01 -5.62 9.73
C GLY A 77 -2.81 -5.99 8.85
N ILE A 78 -1.86 -6.77 9.39
CA ILE A 78 -0.67 -7.25 8.67
C ILE A 78 -1.08 -8.14 7.49
N VAL A 79 -1.97 -9.12 7.73
CA VAL A 79 -2.44 -10.04 6.69
C VAL A 79 -3.23 -9.29 5.62
N CYS A 80 -4.11 -8.37 6.02
CA CYS A 80 -4.89 -7.57 5.07
C CYS A 80 -3.98 -6.69 4.22
N GLY A 81 -3.01 -5.99 4.83
CA GLY A 81 -2.02 -5.19 4.09
C GLY A 81 -1.20 -6.02 3.10
N ALA A 82 -0.82 -7.25 3.47
CA ALA A 82 -0.12 -8.16 2.57
C ALA A 82 -0.98 -8.59 1.37
N VAL A 83 -2.27 -8.86 1.59
CA VAL A 83 -3.23 -9.16 0.52
C VAL A 83 -3.40 -7.96 -0.41
N VAL A 84 -3.57 -6.75 0.12
CA VAL A 84 -3.67 -5.53 -0.69
C VAL A 84 -2.38 -5.30 -1.50
N GLY A 85 -1.21 -5.52 -0.91
CA GLY A 85 0.07 -5.47 -1.62
C GLY A 85 0.16 -6.48 -2.78
N ALA A 86 -0.31 -7.71 -2.55
CA ALA A 86 -0.38 -8.73 -3.60
C ALA A 86 -1.35 -8.34 -4.73
N MET A 87 -2.48 -7.70 -4.40
CA MET A 87 -3.41 -7.16 -5.41
C MET A 87 -2.77 -6.07 -6.28
N TRP A 88 -1.95 -5.18 -5.69
CA TRP A 88 -1.18 -4.19 -6.45
C TRP A 88 -0.15 -4.81 -7.39
N LEU A 89 0.54 -5.89 -6.97
CA LEU A 89 1.43 -6.65 -7.85
C LEU A 89 0.66 -7.33 -9.01
N GLY A 90 -0.53 -7.85 -8.72
CA GLY A 90 -1.43 -8.39 -9.75
C GLY A 90 -1.84 -7.30 -10.75
N ALA A 91 -2.27 -6.13 -10.27
CA ALA A 91 -2.63 -5.01 -11.11
C ALA A 91 -1.45 -4.53 -11.96
N PHE A 92 -0.25 -4.43 -11.38
CA PHE A 92 0.98 -4.14 -12.11
C PHE A 92 1.23 -5.14 -13.25
N THR A 93 1.05 -6.44 -12.98
CA THR A 93 1.24 -7.49 -13.99
C THR A 93 0.26 -7.34 -15.15
N VAL A 94 -1.01 -7.03 -14.86
CA VAL A 94 -2.05 -6.79 -15.88
C VAL A 94 -1.71 -5.55 -16.71
N VAL A 95 -1.37 -4.43 -16.07
CA VAL A 95 -1.01 -3.19 -16.77
C VAL A 95 0.25 -3.40 -17.62
N LEU A 96 1.27 -4.07 -17.10
CA LEU A 96 2.49 -4.39 -17.86
C LEU A 96 2.20 -5.24 -19.10
N LEU A 97 1.34 -6.26 -18.97
CA LEU A 97 0.93 -7.09 -20.09
C LEU A 97 0.21 -6.26 -21.16
N VAL A 98 -0.73 -5.42 -20.76
CA VAL A 98 -1.46 -4.53 -21.69
C VAL A 98 -0.50 -3.54 -22.37
N THR A 99 0.41 -2.92 -21.63
CA THR A 99 1.44 -2.02 -22.18
C THR A 99 2.29 -2.71 -23.24
N VAL A 100 2.73 -3.95 -23.00
CA VAL A 100 3.54 -4.71 -23.98
C VAL A 100 2.73 -5.02 -25.24
N LEU A 101 1.47 -5.44 -25.08
CA LEU A 101 0.58 -5.78 -26.20
C LEU A 101 0.23 -4.55 -27.05
N LEU A 102 -0.04 -3.41 -26.43
CA LEU A 102 -0.32 -2.16 -27.14
C LEU A 102 0.95 -1.59 -27.77
N GLY A 103 2.08 -1.61 -27.06
CA GLY A 103 3.36 -1.15 -27.59
C GLY A 103 3.80 -1.93 -28.84
N ALA A 104 3.51 -3.24 -28.91
CA ALA A 104 3.75 -4.02 -30.11
C ALA A 104 2.88 -3.58 -31.31
N LYS A 105 1.64 -3.15 -31.05
CA LYS A 105 0.71 -2.64 -32.08
C LYS A 105 1.03 -1.21 -32.51
N THR A 106 1.48 -0.35 -31.60
CA THR A 106 1.80 1.05 -31.92
C THR A 106 2.95 1.19 -32.92
N ILE A 107 3.82 0.17 -33.06
CA ILE A 107 4.85 0.14 -34.11
C ILE A 107 4.23 0.12 -35.51
N GLU A 108 2.99 -0.38 -35.64
CA GLU A 108 2.27 -0.47 -36.90
C GLU A 108 1.37 0.75 -37.17
N GLU A 109 0.87 1.42 -36.12
CA GLU A 109 -0.09 2.54 -36.22
C GLU A 109 0.32 3.76 -35.38
N ASP A 110 0.63 4.89 -36.04
CA ASP A 110 1.18 6.12 -35.44
C ASP A 110 0.21 6.88 -34.50
N ASN A 111 -1.07 6.46 -34.43
CA ASN A 111 -2.11 7.20 -33.71
C ASN A 111 -2.26 6.85 -32.21
N GLN A 112 -1.52 5.86 -31.68
CA GLN A 112 -1.72 5.35 -30.31
C GLN A 112 -0.68 5.80 -29.26
N VAL A 113 0.20 6.75 -29.60
CA VAL A 113 1.31 7.15 -28.73
C VAL A 113 0.86 7.70 -27.38
N GLN A 114 -0.26 8.44 -27.33
CA GLN A 114 -0.73 9.07 -26.08
C GLN A 114 -1.23 8.04 -25.05
N GLU A 115 -1.97 7.02 -25.49
CA GLU A 115 -2.48 5.94 -24.62
C GLU A 115 -1.32 5.14 -24.01
N LEU A 116 -0.30 4.85 -24.83
CA LEU A 116 0.89 4.13 -24.41
C LEU A 116 1.65 4.86 -23.29
N TRP A 117 1.80 6.19 -23.36
CA TRP A 117 2.50 6.97 -22.33
C TRP A 117 1.82 6.87 -20.96
N ILE A 118 0.50 6.88 -20.91
CA ILE A 118 -0.26 6.79 -19.65
C ILE A 118 -0.06 5.41 -19.01
N LEU A 119 -0.08 4.35 -19.82
CA LEU A 119 0.19 2.99 -19.36
C LEU A 119 1.62 2.80 -18.86
N ILE A 120 2.61 3.41 -19.54
CA ILE A 120 4.01 3.42 -19.08
C ILE A 120 4.11 4.06 -17.69
N VAL A 121 3.47 5.22 -17.48
CA VAL A 121 3.46 5.88 -16.16
C VAL A 121 2.83 4.98 -15.10
N GLN A 122 1.69 4.34 -15.40
CA GLN A 122 1.05 3.40 -14.48
C GLN A 122 1.95 2.19 -14.16
N CYS A 123 2.70 1.67 -15.13
CA CYS A 123 3.69 0.60 -14.92
C CYS A 123 4.78 0.97 -13.91
N PHE A 124 5.20 2.24 -13.83
CA PHE A 124 6.19 2.68 -12.85
C PHE A 124 5.60 2.92 -11.47
N ILE A 125 4.39 3.49 -11.38
CA ILE A 125 3.81 3.89 -10.10
C ILE A 125 3.16 2.71 -9.36
N ALA A 126 2.51 1.77 -10.06
CA ALA A 126 1.90 0.59 -9.44
C ALA A 126 2.86 -0.27 -8.59
N PRO A 127 4.09 -0.60 -9.03
CA PRO A 127 5.03 -1.36 -8.20
C PRO A 127 5.58 -0.52 -7.03
N VAL A 128 5.68 0.80 -7.18
CA VAL A 128 6.05 1.68 -6.06
C VAL A 128 5.00 1.59 -4.96
N GLU A 129 3.71 1.59 -5.29
CA GLU A 129 2.64 1.41 -4.31
C GLU A 129 2.72 0.05 -3.61
N ALA A 130 2.97 -1.03 -4.37
CA ALA A 130 3.18 -2.36 -3.80
C ALA A 130 4.36 -2.39 -2.81
N LEU A 131 5.46 -1.69 -3.11
CA LEU A 131 6.61 -1.57 -2.22
C LEU A 131 6.29 -0.77 -0.95
N VAL A 132 5.49 0.30 -1.05
CA VAL A 132 5.06 1.08 0.12
C VAL A 132 4.18 0.23 1.05
N LEU A 133 3.23 -0.53 0.49
CA LEU A 133 2.39 -1.45 1.26
C LEU A 133 3.22 -2.58 1.89
N LEU A 134 4.20 -3.11 1.18
CA LEU A 134 5.13 -4.09 1.73
C LEU A 134 5.94 -3.49 2.90
N ALA A 135 6.43 -2.26 2.75
CA ALA A 135 7.16 -1.56 3.81
C ALA A 135 6.27 -1.34 5.05
N LEU A 136 5.00 -0.97 4.86
CA LEU A 136 4.00 -0.90 5.94
C LEU A 136 3.83 -2.24 6.66
N VAL A 137 3.59 -3.32 5.91
CA VAL A 137 3.42 -4.68 6.47
C VAL A 137 4.65 -5.13 7.25
N LEU A 138 5.85 -4.90 6.71
CA LEU A 138 7.11 -5.25 7.37
C LEU A 138 7.33 -4.44 8.65
N ARG A 139 7.06 -3.13 8.63
CA ARG A 139 7.16 -2.26 9.81
C ARG A 139 6.16 -2.68 10.89
N SER A 140 4.89 -2.91 10.53
CA SER A 140 3.89 -3.44 11.46
C SER A 140 4.31 -4.80 12.03
N ALA A 141 4.86 -5.71 11.21
CA ALA A 141 5.36 -6.98 11.72
C ALA A 141 6.55 -6.82 12.69
N GLN A 142 7.44 -5.85 12.44
CA GLN A 142 8.57 -5.54 13.33
C GLN A 142 8.10 -4.96 14.67
N GLU A 143 7.22 -3.96 14.64
CA GLU A 143 6.65 -3.35 15.86
C GLU A 143 5.95 -4.38 16.74
N ARG A 144 5.17 -5.28 16.13
CA ARG A 144 4.52 -6.36 16.86
C ARG A 144 5.52 -7.30 17.53
N ARG A 145 6.63 -7.64 16.85
CA ARG A 145 7.68 -8.49 17.43
C ARG A 145 8.36 -7.81 18.62
N GLN A 146 8.60 -6.50 18.54
CA GLN A 146 9.21 -5.73 19.63
C GLN A 146 8.26 -5.57 20.83
N GLY A 147 6.99 -5.23 20.58
CA GLY A 147 5.98 -5.08 21.64
C GLY A 147 5.64 -6.40 22.35
N ALA A 148 5.64 -7.53 21.63
CA ALA A 148 5.48 -8.85 22.24
C ALA A 148 6.63 -9.16 23.22
N SER A 149 7.87 -8.84 22.86
CA SER A 149 9.05 -9.04 23.72
C SER A 149 8.91 -8.32 25.07
N GLU A 150 8.34 -7.10 25.08
CA GLU A 150 8.13 -6.35 26.32
C GLU A 150 7.01 -6.92 27.20
N SER A 151 5.97 -7.51 26.61
CA SER A 151 4.89 -8.11 27.40
C SER A 151 5.37 -9.33 28.18
N TRP A 152 6.22 -10.18 27.59
CA TRP A 152 6.81 -11.34 28.28
C TRP A 152 7.69 -10.92 29.45
N ARG A 153 8.48 -9.85 29.28
CA ARG A 153 9.37 -9.34 30.34
C ARG A 153 8.62 -8.80 31.55
N LYS A 154 7.38 -8.29 31.38
CA LYS A 154 6.53 -7.86 32.49
C LYS A 154 5.90 -9.02 33.27
N VAL A 155 5.71 -10.18 32.64
CA VAL A 155 5.16 -11.39 33.30
C VAL A 155 6.18 -12.03 34.22
N GLU A 156 7.47 -11.98 33.90
CA GLU A 156 8.55 -12.55 34.73
C GLU A 156 8.90 -11.71 35.99
N ALA A 157 8.37 -10.50 36.10
CA ALA A 157 8.65 -9.59 37.21
C ALA A 157 7.66 -9.71 38.39
N TYR A 158 6.70 -10.64 38.31
CA TYR A 158 5.69 -10.94 39.34
C TYR A 158 5.78 -12.40 39.76
#